data_AF-A0A1R0GS43-F1
#
_entry.id   AF-A0A1R0GS43-F1
#
_cell.length_a   1.000
_cell.length_b   1.000
_cell.length_c   1.000
_cell.angle_alpha   90.00
_cell.angle_beta   90.00
_cell.angle_gamma   90.00
#
_symmetry.space_group_name_H-M   'P 1'
#
loop_
_entity.id
_entity.type
_entity.pdbx_description
1 polymer ?
#
loop_
_entity_poly.entity_id
_entity_poly.type
_entity_poly.pdbx_seq_one_letter_code
_entity_poly.pdbx_strand_id
1 'polypeptide(L)' 'NGKDASSSIDPIPKKEKVYYRYYHLFKEGELLDIIRESDHATIVDSGYDRDNWFAVIQK' A
#
# COMPACT_ATOMS: atom_id res chain seq x y z
N ASN A 1 9.16 1.59 61.86
CA ASN A 1 8.76 2.57 60.84
C ASN A 1 8.97 1.99 59.46
N GLY A 2 7.92 1.40 58.90
CA GLY A 2 7.95 0.83 57.57
C GLY A 2 7.55 1.87 56.52
N LYS A 3 8.17 1.77 55.34
CA LYS A 3 7.55 1.37 54.08
C LYS A 3 8.44 1.90 52.96
N ASP A 4 9.24 0.99 52.43
CA ASP A 4 9.91 1.14 51.15
C ASP A 4 8.83 1.27 50.07
N ALA A 5 8.57 2.49 49.62
CA ALA A 5 7.70 2.75 48.47
C ALA A 5 8.50 2.45 47.19
N SER A 6 8.65 1.15 46.90
CA SER A 6 8.95 0.67 45.56
C SER A 6 7.79 1.10 44.65
N SER A 7 7.93 2.25 43.99
CA SER A 7 6.99 2.71 42.98
C SER A 7 7.12 1.78 41.78
N SER A 8 6.25 0.78 41.71
CA SER A 8 6.06 -0.04 40.51
C SER A 8 5.59 0.88 39.38
N ILE A 9 6.55 1.32 38.55
CA ILE A 9 6.22 2.01 37.30
C ILE A 9 5.72 0.91 36.36
N ASP A 10 4.42 0.72 36.32
CA ASP A 10 3.80 -0.11 35.29
C ASP A 10 4.23 0.45 33.92
N PRO A 11 4.72 -0.38 32.98
CA PRO A 11 5.12 0.11 31.68
C PRO A 11 3.91 0.75 30.99
N ILE A 12 4.04 2.02 30.62
CA ILE A 12 3.03 2.75 29.85
C ILE A 12 2.71 1.91 28.62
N PRO A 13 1.44 1.50 28.41
CA PRO A 13 1.09 0.65 27.28
C PRO A 13 1.48 1.36 25.99
N LYS A 14 2.40 0.76 25.23
CA LYS A 14 2.73 1.23 23.88
C LYS A 14 1.44 1.19 23.07
N LYS A 15 0.90 2.37 22.73
CA LYS A 15 -0.23 2.48 21.79
C LYS A 15 0.15 1.75 20.51
N GLU A 16 -0.65 0.74 20.17
CA GLU A 16 -0.52 0.01 18.92
C GLU A 16 -0.74 1.00 17.76
N LYS A 17 0.21 1.03 16.82
CA LYS A 17 0.17 1.99 15.72
C LYS A 17 -0.61 1.36 14.57
N VAL A 18 -1.79 1.92 14.30
CA VAL A 18 -2.62 1.52 13.16
C VAL A 18 -2.10 2.21 11.90
N TYR A 19 -1.89 1.42 10.85
CA TYR A 19 -1.51 1.90 9.53
C TYR A 19 -2.67 1.69 8.55
N TYR A 20 -2.87 2.65 7.67
CA TYR A 20 -3.83 2.56 6.57
C TYR A 20 -3.11 2.21 5.27
N ARG A 21 -3.86 1.61 4.34
CA ARG A 21 -3.37 1.27 3.00
C ARG A 21 -3.47 2.50 2.10
N TYR A 22 -2.36 2.86 1.46
CA TYR A 22 -2.34 3.85 0.38
C TYR A 22 -2.66 3.14 -0.94
N TYR A 23 -3.59 3.70 -1.72
CA TYR A 23 -3.99 3.21 -3.04
C TYR A 23 -3.83 4.33 -4.06
N HIS A 24 -3.22 4.00 -5.20
CA HIS A 24 -3.26 4.85 -6.39
C HIS A 24 -4.35 4.32 -7.32
N LEU A 25 -5.35 5.15 -7.58
CA LEU A 25 -6.43 4.81 -8.50
C LEU A 25 -6.06 5.33 -9.88
N PHE A 26 -5.89 4.42 -10.83
CA PHE A 26 -5.60 4.78 -12.21
C PHE A 26 -6.82 5.43 -12.87
N LYS A 27 -6.60 6.55 -13.55
CA LYS A 27 -7.55 7.04 -14.55
C LYS A 27 -7.45 6.22 -15.83
N GLU A 28 -8.44 6.34 -16.70
CA GLU A 28 -8.41 5.72 -18.02
C GLU A 28 -7.11 6.06 -18.77
N GLY A 29 -6.48 5.03 -19.36
CA GLY A 29 -5.24 5.16 -20.12
C GLY A 29 -3.95 5.26 -19.29
N GLU A 30 -4.00 5.74 -18.04
CA GLU A 30 -2.79 6.01 -17.24
C GLU A 30 -1.91 4.77 -17.04
N LEU A 31 -2.50 3.62 -16.72
CA LEU A 31 -1.76 2.37 -16.58
C LEU A 31 -1.04 2.00 -17.90
N LEU A 32 -1.69 2.20 -19.04
CA LEU A 32 -1.13 1.85 -20.35
C LEU A 32 -0.01 2.79 -20.75
N ASP A 33 -0.15 4.08 -20.44
CA ASP A 33 0.87 5.08 -20.72
C ASP A 33 2.14 4.80 -19.92
N ILE A 34 2.02 4.44 -18.64
CA ILE A 34 3.16 4.01 -17.81
C ILE A 34 3.86 2.78 -18.40
N ILE A 35 3.10 1.79 -18.90
CA ILE A 35 3.69 0.61 -19.53
C ILE A 35 4.45 0.99 -20.80
N ARG A 36 3.86 1.86 -21.65
CA ARG A 36 4.49 2.34 -22.89
C ARG A 36 5.76 3.13 -22.62
N GLU A 37 5.73 4.01 -21.62
CA GLU A 37 6.89 4.82 -21.21
C GLU A 37 8.04 3.96 -20.64
N SER A 38 7.76 2.73 -20.21
CA SER A 38 8.79 1.83 -19.69
C SER A 38 9.73 1.27 -20.75
N ASP A 39 9.33 1.23 -22.04
CA ASP A 39 10.09 0.63 -23.15
C ASP A 39 10.57 -0.83 -22.91
N HIS A 40 10.01 -1.52 -21.91
CA HIS A 40 10.44 -2.86 -21.49
C HIS A 40 9.42 -3.96 -21.78
N ALA A 41 8.24 -3.61 -22.26
CA ALA A 41 7.18 -4.55 -22.55
C ALA A 41 6.25 -4.03 -23.65
N THR A 42 5.66 -4.96 -24.40
CA THR A 42 4.57 -4.69 -25.35
C THR A 42 3.24 -5.11 -24.74
N ILE A 43 2.22 -4.27 -24.89
CA ILE A 43 0.84 -4.58 -24.48
C ILE A 43 0.23 -5.53 -25.50
N VAL A 44 -0.24 -6.68 -25.04
CA VAL A 44 -0.90 -7.71 -25.84
C VAL A 44 -2.41 -7.55 -25.79
N ASP A 45 -2.95 -7.22 -24.61
CA ASP A 45 -4.37 -6.97 -24.39
C ASP A 45 -4.53 -6.00 -23.20
N SER A 46 -5.67 -5.32 -23.11
CA SER A 46 -5.97 -4.43 -21.99
C SER A 46 -7.46 -4.17 -21.89
N GLY A 47 -7.93 -3.83 -20.70
CA GLY A 47 -9.33 -3.49 -20.52
C GLY A 47 -9.67 -3.00 -19.13
N TYR A 48 -10.97 -3.03 -18.87
CA TYR A 48 -11.58 -2.63 -17.63
C TYR A 48 -12.53 -3.73 -17.15
N ASP A 49 -12.30 -4.23 -15.93
CA ASP A 49 -13.19 -5.20 -15.26
C ASP A 49 -13.42 -4.76 -13.82
N ARG A 50 -14.69 -4.68 -13.41
CA ARG A 50 -15.12 -4.39 -12.03
C ARG A 50 -14.31 -3.27 -11.36
N ASP A 51 -14.34 -2.08 -11.93
CA ASP A 51 -13.64 -0.89 -11.42
C ASP A 51 -12.10 -0.95 -11.46
N ASN A 52 -11.53 -1.93 -12.17
CA ASN A 52 -10.09 -2.06 -12.30
C ASN A 52 -9.64 -2.02 -13.76
N TRP A 53 -8.60 -1.22 -14.01
CA TRP A 53 -7.83 -1.29 -15.25
C TRP A 53 -6.86 -2.46 -15.20
N PHE A 54 -6.75 -3.21 -16.30
CA PHE A 54 -5.76 -4.29 -16.43
C PHE A 54 -5.04 -4.24 -17.79
N ALA A 55 -3.86 -4.85 -17.84
CA ALA A 55 -3.11 -5.07 -19.06
C ALA A 55 -2.43 -6.45 -19.03
N VAL A 56 -2.40 -7.12 -20.18
CA VAL A 56 -1.59 -8.32 -20.44
C VAL A 56 -0.38 -7.86 -21.24
N ILE A 57 0.82 -8.15 -20.75
CA ILE A 57 2.08 -7.68 -21.33
C ILE A 57 3.06 -8.82 -21.60
N GLN A 58 3.94 -8.60 -22.58
CA GLN A 58 5.06 -9.50 -22.88
C GLN A 58 6.38 -8.70 -23.00
N LYS A 59 7.50 -9.36 -22.70
CA LYS A 59 8.84 -8.79 -22.87
C LYS A 59 9.29 -8.84 -24.33
#